data_AF-A0A973F5J3-F1
#
_entry.id   AF-A0A973F5J3-F1
#
_cell.length_a   1.000
_cell.length_b   1.000
_cell.length_c   1.000
_cell.angle_alpha   90.00
_cell.angle_beta   90.00
_cell.angle_gamma   90.00
#
_symmetry.space_group_name_H-M   'P 1'
#
loop_
_entity.id
_entity.type
_entity.pdbx_description
1 polymer ?
#
loop_
_entity_poly.entity_id
_entity_poly.type
_entity_poly.pdbx_seq_one_letter_code
_entity_poly.pdbx_strand_id
1 'polypeptide(L)'
;NDSVLGNIFLDEGQKKNGVIQKFANRNPLCITPIITSTDKKNNIVSIEIDLRHLHETEKVDNTSVYFRFYIEQSINVLSTRKTGISRSTIIYDLKINERRNFPNNLDIDLKELSICKIKSCFLFNILPNSYDLTFFDSGSLKNIRTLEYNSFRKYLGDNRVKENELVVVFNKKEDCDSYAFFSIFSKERIGAGQFALAVLVNLICGVLLFMPSFRSSLGANFFSKKLWESLPLEVYISISIGILIVVYFVWPNIISWLHVVKIIFKSKRKK
;
A
#
# COMPACT_ATOMS: atom_id res chain seq x y z
N ASN A 1 -25.31 8.66 -21.82
CA ASN A 1 -25.43 10.13 -21.83
C ASN A 1 -26.89 10.47 -22.09
N ASP A 2 -27.47 11.35 -21.27
CA ASP A 2 -28.85 11.81 -21.41
C ASP A 2 -28.83 13.28 -21.84
N SER A 3 -29.85 13.73 -22.59
CA SER A 3 -29.92 15.09 -23.11
C SER A 3 -30.37 16.07 -22.02
N VAL A 4 -29.72 17.24 -21.95
CA VAL A 4 -30.10 18.32 -21.03
C VAL A 4 -31.23 19.15 -21.65
N LEU A 5 -32.36 19.26 -20.95
CA LEU A 5 -33.54 20.01 -21.39
C LEU A 5 -33.49 21.49 -21.00
N GLY A 6 -32.81 21.82 -19.90
CA GLY A 6 -32.72 23.20 -19.42
C GLY A 6 -32.17 23.32 -18.00
N ASN A 7 -31.95 24.56 -17.57
CA ASN A 7 -31.36 24.91 -16.27
C ASN A 7 -32.28 25.85 -15.49
N ILE A 8 -32.39 25.65 -14.18
CA ILE A 8 -33.03 26.57 -13.24
C ILE A 8 -31.98 27.03 -12.24
N PHE A 9 -31.82 28.34 -12.09
CA PHE A 9 -30.89 28.94 -11.12
C PHE A 9 -31.57 29.08 -9.76
N LEU A 10 -30.84 28.83 -8.68
CA LEU A 10 -31.35 28.96 -7.31
C LEU A 10 -31.40 30.42 -6.80
N ASP A 11 -30.91 31.36 -7.58
CA ASP A 11 -30.68 32.75 -7.21
C ASP A 11 -31.06 33.74 -8.32
N GLU A 12 -32.25 33.54 -8.92
CA GLU A 12 -32.82 34.44 -9.94
C GLU A 12 -31.87 34.72 -11.13
N GLY A 13 -30.88 33.84 -11.37
CA GLY A 13 -29.95 33.93 -12.48
C GLY A 13 -28.53 34.39 -12.14
N GLN A 14 -28.20 34.63 -10.86
CA GLN A 14 -26.84 35.06 -10.46
C GLN A 14 -25.79 33.94 -10.42
N LYS A 15 -26.20 32.65 -10.52
CA LYS A 15 -25.32 31.45 -10.56
C LYS A 15 -24.41 31.24 -9.34
N LYS A 16 -24.59 32.00 -8.28
CA LYS A 16 -23.84 31.93 -7.01
C LYS A 16 -24.36 30.85 -6.08
N ASN A 17 -25.65 30.53 -6.10
CA ASN A 17 -26.23 29.58 -5.14
C ASN A 17 -26.42 28.16 -5.71
N GLY A 18 -26.09 27.94 -6.98
CA GLY A 18 -26.17 26.64 -7.64
C GLY A 18 -27.18 26.60 -8.79
N VAL A 19 -27.19 25.46 -9.49
CA VAL A 19 -27.96 25.24 -10.72
C VAL A 19 -28.65 23.89 -10.66
N ILE A 20 -29.95 23.86 -10.94
CA ILE A 20 -30.72 22.64 -11.18
C ILE A 20 -30.72 22.34 -12.68
N GLN A 21 -30.08 21.26 -13.09
CA GLN A 21 -30.11 20.75 -14.46
C GLN A 21 -31.29 19.79 -14.62
N LYS A 22 -32.13 20.01 -15.63
CA LYS A 22 -33.20 19.08 -16.04
C LYS A 22 -32.71 18.20 -17.19
N PHE A 23 -32.93 16.90 -17.07
CA PHE A 23 -32.61 15.93 -18.12
C PHE A 23 -33.88 15.41 -18.79
N ALA A 24 -33.75 14.88 -20.00
CA ALA A 24 -34.87 14.38 -20.78
C ALA A 24 -35.49 13.11 -20.17
N ASN A 25 -34.65 12.19 -19.69
CA ASN A 25 -35.09 10.87 -19.21
C ASN A 25 -34.71 10.59 -17.75
N ARG A 26 -34.09 11.57 -17.06
CA ARG A 26 -33.59 11.44 -15.69
C ARG A 26 -34.12 12.54 -14.79
N ASN A 27 -34.16 12.24 -13.49
CA ASN A 27 -34.49 13.21 -12.46
C ASN A 27 -33.52 14.40 -12.50
N PRO A 28 -33.99 15.61 -12.17
CA PRO A 28 -33.15 16.80 -12.16
C PRO A 28 -32.01 16.66 -11.13
N LEU A 29 -30.86 17.25 -11.46
CA LEU A 29 -29.69 17.28 -10.59
C LEU A 29 -29.41 18.72 -10.16
N CYS A 30 -29.35 18.97 -8.86
CA CYS A 30 -28.88 20.24 -8.31
C CYS A 30 -27.36 20.17 -8.11
N ILE A 31 -26.65 21.18 -8.63
CA ILE A 31 -25.22 21.36 -8.44
C ILE A 31 -25.03 22.64 -7.62
N THR A 32 -24.55 22.47 -6.39
CA THR A 32 -24.34 23.55 -5.43
C THR A 32 -22.84 23.82 -5.29
N PRO A 33 -22.39 25.08 -5.23
CA PRO A 33 -20.98 25.38 -4.96
C PRO A 33 -20.60 24.95 -3.55
N ILE A 34 -19.31 24.64 -3.39
CA ILE A 34 -18.71 24.25 -2.12
C ILE A 34 -17.69 25.31 -1.68
N ILE A 35 -17.59 25.53 -0.38
CA ILE A 35 -16.53 26.31 0.23
C ILE A 35 -15.50 25.33 0.77
N THR A 36 -14.25 25.45 0.34
CA THR A 36 -13.16 24.59 0.79
C THR A 36 -12.07 25.39 1.45
N SER A 37 -11.62 24.98 2.62
CA SER A 37 -10.45 25.54 3.28
C SER A 37 -9.46 24.43 3.67
N THR A 38 -8.17 24.76 3.69
CA THR A 38 -7.11 23.80 4.02
C THR A 38 -6.18 24.41 5.06
N ASP A 39 -6.19 23.85 6.25
CA ASP A 39 -5.22 24.16 7.29
C ASP A 39 -4.05 23.20 7.19
N LYS A 40 -2.95 23.68 6.58
CA LYS A 40 -1.71 22.91 6.40
C LYS A 40 -1.00 22.62 7.72
N LYS A 41 -1.20 23.41 8.78
CA LYS A 41 -0.52 23.22 10.07
C LYS A 41 -1.08 22.00 10.79
N ASN A 42 -2.40 21.83 10.73
CA ASN A 42 -3.10 20.73 11.39
C ASN A 42 -3.46 19.59 10.41
N ASN A 43 -3.12 19.71 9.13
CA ASN A 43 -3.49 18.78 8.05
C ASN A 43 -5.01 18.57 7.94
N ILE A 44 -5.78 19.64 8.11
CA ILE A 44 -7.24 19.60 8.05
C ILE A 44 -7.71 20.14 6.71
N VAL A 45 -8.59 19.39 6.04
CA VAL A 45 -9.33 19.85 4.87
C VAL A 45 -10.78 20.00 5.30
N SER A 46 -11.29 21.22 5.27
CA SER A 46 -12.68 21.53 5.61
C SER A 46 -13.46 21.82 4.34
N ILE A 47 -14.65 21.24 4.24
CA ILE A 47 -15.54 21.39 3.09
C ILE A 47 -16.92 21.71 3.64
N GLU A 48 -17.44 22.86 3.25
CA GLU A 48 -18.71 23.40 3.70
C GLU A 48 -19.63 23.62 2.49
N ILE A 49 -20.90 23.29 2.67
CA ILE A 49 -21.93 23.42 1.64
C ILE A 49 -23.13 24.08 2.29
N ASP A 50 -23.56 25.22 1.74
CA ASP A 50 -24.78 25.87 2.18
C ASP A 50 -26.00 25.24 1.50
N LEU A 51 -26.86 24.61 2.30
CA LEU A 51 -28.07 23.95 1.83
C LEU A 51 -29.35 24.77 2.10
N ARG A 52 -29.25 25.96 2.69
CA ARG A 52 -30.42 26.77 3.09
C ARG A 52 -31.34 27.08 1.91
N HIS A 53 -30.75 27.54 0.81
CA HIS A 53 -31.50 27.86 -0.41
C HIS A 53 -32.18 26.63 -1.04
N LEU A 54 -31.58 25.45 -0.88
CA LEU A 54 -32.20 24.22 -1.35
C LEU A 54 -33.46 23.92 -0.53
N HIS A 55 -33.37 24.01 0.81
CA HIS A 55 -34.49 23.81 1.73
C HIS A 55 -35.66 24.78 1.49
N GLU A 56 -35.37 26.04 1.14
CA GLU A 56 -36.38 27.07 0.86
C GLU A 56 -37.21 26.78 -0.40
N THR A 57 -36.75 25.91 -1.32
CA THR A 57 -37.39 25.73 -2.63
C THR A 57 -38.54 24.70 -2.65
N GLU A 58 -39.05 24.22 -1.50
CA GLU A 58 -40.13 23.21 -1.36
C GLU A 58 -39.95 21.88 -2.15
N LYS A 59 -38.78 21.65 -2.75
CA LYS A 59 -38.49 20.47 -3.60
C LYS A 59 -37.61 19.42 -2.90
N VAL A 60 -37.43 19.54 -1.58
CA VAL A 60 -36.43 18.78 -0.82
C VAL A 60 -36.96 17.50 -0.21
N ASP A 61 -38.27 17.32 -0.10
CA ASP A 61 -38.83 16.03 0.29
C ASP A 61 -38.38 14.98 -0.75
N ASN A 62 -37.47 14.07 -0.32
CA ASN A 62 -36.71 13.08 -1.10
C ASN A 62 -35.44 13.54 -1.87
N THR A 63 -34.88 14.72 -1.64
CA THR A 63 -33.59 15.08 -2.26
C THR A 63 -32.41 14.47 -1.50
N SER A 64 -31.63 13.62 -2.16
CA SER A 64 -30.40 13.02 -1.60
C SER A 64 -29.18 13.87 -1.93
N VAL A 65 -28.39 14.24 -0.92
CA VAL A 65 -27.12 14.92 -1.13
C VAL A 65 -26.08 13.90 -1.59
N TYR A 66 -25.49 14.14 -2.77
CA TYR A 66 -24.37 13.36 -3.28
C TYR A 66 -23.09 14.19 -3.19
N PHE A 67 -22.11 13.69 -2.42
CA PHE A 67 -20.81 14.34 -2.27
C PHE A 67 -19.70 13.35 -2.62
N ARG A 68 -18.81 13.77 -3.52
CA ARG A 68 -17.64 12.99 -3.95
C ARG A 68 -16.42 13.89 -3.94
N PHE A 69 -15.35 13.40 -3.34
CA PHE A 69 -14.07 14.07 -3.32
C PHE A 69 -12.96 13.08 -3.67
N TYR A 70 -11.83 13.63 -4.12
CA TYR A 70 -10.63 12.89 -4.46
C TYR A 70 -9.48 13.48 -3.66
N ILE A 71 -8.77 12.62 -2.92
CA ILE A 71 -7.58 13.01 -2.17
C ILE A 71 -6.41 12.28 -2.82
N GLU A 72 -5.57 13.05 -3.50
CA GLU A 72 -4.26 12.59 -3.96
C GLU A 72 -3.20 12.97 -2.93
N GLN A 73 -2.32 12.03 -2.62
CA GLN A 73 -1.20 12.30 -1.74
C GLN A 73 0.00 12.81 -2.54
N SER A 74 0.73 13.77 -1.98
CA SER A 74 2.03 14.18 -2.48
C SER A 74 3.14 13.16 -2.16
N ILE A 75 2.88 12.22 -1.25
CA ILE A 75 3.78 11.12 -0.92
C ILE A 75 3.45 9.88 -1.74
N ASN A 76 4.47 9.10 -2.10
CA ASN A 76 4.33 7.97 -3.01
C ASN A 76 3.44 6.82 -2.48
N VAL A 77 3.13 6.77 -1.18
CA VAL A 77 2.45 5.62 -0.57
C VAL A 77 1.58 6.01 0.64
N LEU A 78 0.29 5.68 0.60
CA LEU A 78 -0.71 5.79 1.69
C LEU A 78 -0.54 4.78 2.83
N SER A 79 0.15 3.68 2.55
CA SER A 79 0.31 2.54 3.46
C SER A 79 1.67 2.54 4.12
N THR A 80 1.73 2.15 5.39
CA THR A 80 3.00 1.85 6.06
C THR A 80 3.62 0.61 5.44
N ARG A 81 4.70 0.79 4.66
CA ARG A 81 5.48 -0.30 4.09
C ARG A 81 6.68 -0.63 4.97
N LYS A 82 6.62 -1.76 5.67
CA LYS A 82 7.78 -2.32 6.36
C LYS A 82 8.42 -3.38 5.47
N THR A 83 9.67 -3.16 5.07
CA THR A 83 10.48 -4.13 4.36
C THR A 83 11.35 -4.89 5.36
N GLY A 84 11.00 -6.14 5.64
CA GLY A 84 11.86 -7.09 6.32
C GLY A 84 12.69 -7.91 5.33
N ILE A 85 13.65 -8.69 5.85
CA ILE A 85 14.55 -9.56 5.07
C ILE A 85 13.77 -10.53 4.18
N SER A 86 12.57 -10.95 4.62
CA SER A 86 11.73 -11.93 3.93
C SER A 86 10.30 -11.48 3.62
N ARG A 87 9.87 -10.29 4.06
CA ARG A 87 8.45 -9.91 4.04
C ARG A 87 8.25 -8.42 3.82
N SER A 88 7.27 -8.07 3.00
CA SER A 88 6.81 -6.71 2.81
C SER A 88 5.36 -6.59 3.22
N THR A 89 5.07 -5.67 4.14
CA THR A 89 3.73 -5.50 4.70
C THR A 89 3.15 -4.15 4.30
N ILE A 90 1.87 -4.11 3.98
CA ILE A 90 1.04 -2.92 3.73
C ILE A 90 -0.04 -2.91 4.80
N ILE A 91 -0.13 -1.81 5.56
CA ILE A 91 -1.09 -1.65 6.65
C ILE A 91 -2.05 -0.52 6.28
N TYR A 92 -3.35 -0.80 6.36
CA TYR A 92 -4.42 0.18 6.27
C TYR A 92 -5.14 0.28 7.61
N ASP A 93 -5.23 1.49 8.16
CA ASP A 93 -6.01 1.85 9.34
C ASP A 93 -6.90 3.05 8.98
N LEU A 94 -8.15 2.77 8.59
CA LEU A 94 -9.13 3.79 8.21
C LEU A 94 -10.18 3.91 9.31
N LYS A 95 -10.41 5.12 9.78
CA LYS A 95 -11.40 5.43 10.82
C LYS A 95 -12.31 6.56 10.35
N ILE A 96 -13.61 6.38 10.52
CA ILE A 96 -14.65 7.36 10.19
C ILE A 96 -15.51 7.55 11.44
N ASN A 97 -15.83 8.81 11.76
CA ASN A 97 -16.58 9.20 12.96
C ASN A 97 -15.95 8.73 14.28
N GLU A 98 -14.66 8.44 14.30
CA GLU A 98 -13.93 8.03 15.51
C GLU A 98 -13.63 9.25 16.40
N ARG A 99 -14.39 9.40 17.49
CA ARG A 99 -14.36 10.60 18.35
C ARG A 99 -12.97 10.91 18.92
N ARG A 100 -12.21 9.89 19.30
CA ARG A 100 -10.84 10.06 19.83
C ARG A 100 -9.83 10.58 18.79
N ASN A 101 -10.18 10.55 17.50
CA ASN A 101 -9.32 11.02 16.42
C ASN A 101 -9.65 12.46 16.00
N PHE A 102 -10.67 13.10 16.58
CA PHE A 102 -10.97 14.48 16.28
C PHE A 102 -9.82 15.38 16.77
N PRO A 103 -9.39 16.37 15.97
CA PRO A 103 -8.45 17.37 16.43
C PRO A 103 -8.98 18.10 17.66
N ASN A 104 -8.19 18.14 18.74
CA ASN A 104 -8.56 18.82 19.99
C ASN A 104 -8.75 20.35 19.83
N ASN A 105 -8.24 20.93 18.75
CA ASN A 105 -8.23 22.38 18.48
C ASN A 105 -9.37 22.83 17.55
N LEU A 106 -10.35 21.97 17.27
CA LEU A 106 -11.52 22.39 16.51
C LEU A 106 -12.54 22.99 17.49
N ASP A 107 -12.90 24.25 17.29
CA ASP A 107 -14.07 24.90 17.91
C ASP A 107 -15.40 24.31 17.38
N ILE A 108 -15.45 22.99 17.23
CA ILE A 108 -16.65 22.26 16.85
C ILE A 108 -17.30 21.83 18.16
N ASP A 109 -18.30 22.58 18.61
CA ASP A 109 -19.15 22.13 19.69
C ASP A 109 -20.06 20.99 19.19
N LEU A 110 -19.64 19.76 19.48
CA LEU A 110 -20.40 18.54 19.16
C LEU A 110 -21.74 18.45 19.93
N LYS A 111 -22.03 19.38 20.86
CA LYS A 111 -23.36 19.51 21.47
C LYS A 111 -24.35 20.22 20.55
N GLU A 112 -23.88 21.18 19.76
CA GLU A 112 -24.71 21.92 18.79
C GLU A 112 -24.69 21.24 17.41
N LEU A 113 -23.58 20.55 17.08
CA LEU A 113 -23.39 19.87 15.79
C LEU A 113 -23.48 18.36 15.95
N SER A 114 -24.41 17.73 15.20
CA SER A 114 -24.51 16.28 15.18
C SER A 114 -23.54 15.65 14.16
N ILE A 115 -22.86 14.58 14.57
CA ILE A 115 -22.06 13.76 13.65
C ILE A 115 -22.99 13.11 12.64
N CYS A 116 -22.64 13.19 11.36
CA CYS A 116 -23.40 12.55 10.28
C CYS A 116 -23.54 11.04 10.54
N LYS A 117 -24.78 10.57 10.68
CA LYS A 117 -25.09 9.14 10.84
C LYS A 117 -24.91 8.44 9.51
N ILE A 118 -23.99 7.48 9.47
CA ILE A 118 -23.71 6.68 8.29
C ILE A 118 -24.53 5.40 8.40
N LYS A 119 -25.39 5.14 7.42
CA LYS A 119 -26.20 3.91 7.34
C LYS A 119 -25.36 2.70 6.91
N SER A 120 -24.59 2.87 5.84
CA SER A 120 -23.73 1.82 5.31
C SER A 120 -22.39 2.42 4.89
N CYS A 121 -21.29 1.82 5.33
CA CYS A 121 -19.94 2.20 4.94
C CYS A 121 -19.30 1.06 4.15
N PHE A 122 -18.75 1.40 2.98
CA PHE A 122 -18.08 0.47 2.08
C PHE A 122 -16.62 0.86 1.93
N LEU A 123 -15.71 -0.08 2.12
CA LEU A 123 -14.28 0.11 1.92
C LEU A 123 -13.76 -0.90 0.90
N PHE A 124 -13.09 -0.39 -0.12
CA PHE A 124 -12.45 -1.18 -1.17
C PHE A 124 -10.95 -0.96 -1.12
N ASN A 125 -10.20 -1.97 -0.70
CA ASN A 125 -8.74 -1.96 -0.78
C ASN A 125 -8.32 -2.63 -2.09
N ILE A 126 -7.62 -1.89 -2.97
CA ILE A 126 -7.11 -2.42 -4.23
C ILE A 126 -5.59 -2.62 -4.09
N LEU A 127 -5.13 -3.85 -4.28
CA LEU A 127 -3.74 -4.24 -4.06
C LEU A 127 -3.28 -5.27 -5.10
N PRO A 128 -1.97 -5.44 -5.32
CA PRO A 128 -1.47 -6.49 -6.19
C PRO A 128 -1.81 -7.89 -5.65
N ASN A 129 -2.19 -8.80 -6.54
CA ASN A 129 -2.55 -10.19 -6.23
C ASN A 129 -1.41 -10.96 -5.53
N SER A 130 -0.17 -10.51 -5.67
CA SER A 130 0.98 -11.11 -4.97
C SER A 130 1.05 -10.83 -3.45
N TYR A 131 0.09 -10.09 -2.89
CA TYR A 131 -0.01 -9.84 -1.45
C TYR A 131 -1.11 -10.71 -0.84
N ASP A 132 -0.76 -11.43 0.21
CA ASP A 132 -1.67 -12.21 1.01
C ASP A 132 -2.35 -11.35 2.07
N LEU A 133 -3.63 -11.61 2.32
CA LEU A 133 -4.37 -10.97 3.39
C LEU A 133 -4.03 -11.66 4.73
N THR A 134 -3.19 -11.01 5.53
CA THR A 134 -2.66 -11.59 6.78
C THR A 134 -3.48 -11.25 8.02
N PHE A 135 -4.16 -10.11 8.01
CA PHE A 135 -5.12 -9.76 9.07
C PHE A 135 -6.22 -8.90 8.47
N PHE A 136 -7.45 -9.17 8.89
CA PHE A 136 -8.62 -8.35 8.60
C PHE A 136 -9.65 -8.51 9.70
N ASP A 137 -10.50 -7.49 9.85
CA ASP A 137 -11.69 -7.59 10.69
C ASP A 137 -12.74 -8.46 10.01
N SER A 138 -12.83 -9.73 10.43
CA SER A 138 -13.70 -10.75 9.83
C SER A 138 -15.18 -10.36 9.80
N GLY A 139 -15.65 -9.56 10.77
CA GLY A 139 -17.03 -9.08 10.79
C GLY A 139 -17.36 -8.09 9.67
N SER A 140 -16.33 -7.48 9.07
CA SER A 140 -16.48 -6.46 8.03
C SER A 140 -16.20 -6.98 6.62
N LEU A 141 -15.47 -8.09 6.47
CA LEU A 141 -15.10 -8.61 5.16
C LEU A 141 -16.32 -9.24 4.48
N LYS A 142 -16.62 -8.80 3.26
CA LYS A 142 -17.70 -9.35 2.44
C LYS A 142 -17.19 -10.25 1.33
N ASN A 143 -16.16 -9.80 0.61
CA ASN A 143 -15.68 -10.52 -0.56
C ASN A 143 -14.22 -10.13 -0.88
N ILE A 144 -13.48 -11.07 -1.46
CA ILE A 144 -12.19 -10.82 -2.11
C ILE A 144 -12.32 -11.32 -3.55
N ARG A 145 -12.12 -10.44 -4.51
CA ARG A 145 -12.23 -10.77 -5.94
C ARG A 145 -11.15 -10.11 -6.76
N THR A 146 -10.84 -10.70 -7.90
CA THR A 146 -10.00 -10.08 -8.91
C THR A 146 -10.66 -8.80 -9.43
N LEU A 147 -9.84 -7.77 -9.67
CA LEU A 147 -10.32 -6.50 -10.18
C LEU A 147 -10.86 -6.66 -11.62
N GLU A 148 -12.04 -6.11 -11.86
CA GLU A 148 -12.65 -6.07 -13.19
C GLU A 148 -11.87 -5.13 -14.12
N TYR A 149 -10.88 -5.67 -14.81
CA TYR A 149 -9.90 -4.91 -15.60
C TYR A 149 -10.55 -3.95 -16.61
N ASN A 150 -11.48 -4.45 -17.41
CA ASN A 150 -12.12 -3.68 -18.48
C ASN A 150 -12.94 -2.49 -17.96
N SER A 151 -13.59 -2.64 -16.80
CA SER A 151 -14.34 -1.57 -16.16
C SER A 151 -13.38 -0.55 -15.53
N PHE A 152 -12.34 -1.02 -14.84
CA PHE A 152 -11.38 -0.19 -14.12
C PHE A 152 -10.51 0.67 -15.04
N ARG A 153 -10.05 0.11 -16.17
CA ARG A 153 -9.22 0.81 -17.16
C ARG A 153 -9.89 2.08 -17.70
N LYS A 154 -11.22 2.07 -17.84
CA LYS A 154 -12.00 3.24 -18.27
C LYS A 154 -11.87 4.44 -17.33
N TYR A 155 -11.55 4.20 -16.05
CA TYR A 155 -11.43 5.25 -15.03
C TYR A 155 -10.00 5.76 -14.83
N LEU A 156 -8.97 4.94 -15.06
CA LEU A 156 -7.59 5.29 -14.74
C LEU A 156 -6.86 6.07 -15.84
N GLY A 157 -7.28 5.92 -17.10
CA GLY A 157 -6.54 6.47 -18.25
C GLY A 157 -5.12 5.91 -18.40
N ASP A 158 -4.75 4.89 -17.62
CA ASP A 158 -3.41 4.32 -17.51
C ASP A 158 -3.44 2.83 -17.90
N ASN A 159 -2.50 2.43 -18.76
CA ASN A 159 -2.40 1.09 -19.31
C ASN A 159 -1.31 0.23 -18.63
N ARG A 160 -0.65 0.73 -17.57
CA ARG A 160 0.42 0.00 -16.88
C ARG A 160 -0.07 -1.23 -16.13
N VAL A 161 -1.32 -1.23 -15.70
CA VAL A 161 -1.95 -2.36 -15.00
C VAL A 161 -2.33 -3.42 -16.02
N LYS A 162 -1.97 -4.69 -15.76
CA LYS A 162 -2.44 -5.82 -16.57
C LYS A 162 -3.66 -6.49 -15.93
N GLU A 163 -4.33 -7.29 -16.75
CA GLU A 163 -5.43 -8.14 -16.28
C GLU A 163 -4.94 -9.11 -15.19
N ASN A 164 -5.77 -9.37 -14.19
CA ASN A 164 -5.51 -10.28 -13.06
C ASN A 164 -4.33 -9.90 -12.12
N GLU A 165 -3.70 -8.73 -12.29
CA GLU A 165 -2.62 -8.29 -11.41
C GLU A 165 -3.12 -7.71 -10.08
N LEU A 166 -4.36 -7.22 -10.04
CA LEU A 166 -4.93 -6.54 -8.89
C LEU A 166 -6.13 -7.31 -8.32
N VAL A 167 -6.22 -7.33 -7.00
CA VAL A 167 -7.36 -7.84 -6.24
C VAL A 167 -8.02 -6.71 -5.47
N VAL A 168 -9.33 -6.83 -5.30
CA VAL A 168 -10.16 -5.92 -4.52
C VAL A 168 -10.65 -6.66 -3.30
N VAL A 169 -10.28 -6.14 -2.13
CA VAL A 169 -10.81 -6.58 -0.84
C VAL A 169 -11.94 -5.65 -0.45
N PHE A 170 -13.15 -6.22 -0.41
CA PHE A 170 -14.38 -5.51 -0.12
C PHE A 170 -14.81 -5.71 1.32
N ASN A 171 -14.83 -4.61 2.07
CA ASN A 171 -15.35 -4.54 3.43
C ASN A 171 -16.62 -3.69 3.48
N LYS A 172 -17.57 -4.11 4.31
CA LYS A 172 -18.84 -3.41 4.56
C LYS A 172 -19.15 -3.46 6.05
N LYS A 173 -19.53 -2.31 6.61
CA LYS A 173 -20.12 -2.18 7.95
C LYS A 173 -21.41 -1.37 7.84
N GLU A 174 -22.38 -1.67 8.69
CA GLU A 174 -23.69 -1.00 8.70
C GLU A 174 -24.08 -0.69 10.13
N ASP A 175 -24.91 0.33 10.30
CA ASP A 175 -25.57 0.69 11.56
C ASP A 175 -24.61 0.81 12.78
N CYS A 176 -23.40 1.34 12.56
CA CYS A 176 -22.42 1.62 13.59
C CYS A 176 -22.30 3.14 13.87
N ASP A 177 -22.06 3.52 15.13
CA ASP A 177 -21.80 4.93 15.49
C ASP A 177 -20.43 5.42 14.99
N SER A 178 -19.44 4.53 14.98
CA SER A 178 -18.11 4.78 14.44
C SER A 178 -17.64 3.58 13.60
N TYR A 179 -16.84 3.86 12.58
CA TYR A 179 -16.39 2.85 11.62
C TYR A 179 -14.88 2.79 11.62
N ALA A 180 -14.31 1.69 12.11
CA ALA A 180 -12.89 1.40 12.03
C ALA A 180 -12.65 0.20 11.11
N PHE A 181 -11.78 0.35 10.13
CA PHE A 181 -11.34 -0.71 9.23
C PHE A 181 -9.84 -0.87 9.37
N PHE A 182 -9.42 -2.08 9.76
CA PHE A 182 -8.02 -2.41 9.88
C PHE A 182 -7.71 -3.63 9.01
N SER A 183 -6.69 -3.50 8.17
CA SER A 183 -6.27 -4.58 7.27
C SER A 183 -4.77 -4.59 7.10
N ILE A 184 -4.18 -5.79 7.16
CA ILE A 184 -2.76 -6.03 6.97
C ILE A 184 -2.58 -6.99 5.80
N PHE A 185 -1.90 -6.51 4.76
CA PHE A 185 -1.52 -7.28 3.59
C PHE A 185 -0.03 -7.53 3.63
N SER A 186 0.41 -8.76 3.34
CA SER A 186 1.83 -9.09 3.34
C SER A 186 2.21 -9.87 2.11
N LYS A 187 3.42 -9.64 1.61
CA LYS A 187 4.02 -10.38 0.53
C LYS A 187 5.34 -10.94 1.01
N GLU A 188 5.53 -12.24 0.88
CA GLU A 188 6.86 -12.82 1.03
C GLU A 188 7.78 -12.35 -0.10
N ARG A 189 9.02 -12.04 0.27
CA ARG A 189 10.07 -11.66 -0.64
C ARG A 189 11.28 -12.51 -0.32
N ILE A 190 11.75 -13.26 -1.29
CA ILE A 190 13.05 -13.90 -1.20
C ILE A 190 14.08 -12.83 -1.56
N GLY A 191 14.84 -12.39 -0.56
CA GLY A 191 15.93 -11.44 -0.79
C GLY A 191 17.04 -12.09 -1.61
N ALA A 192 17.76 -11.30 -2.43
CA ALA A 192 18.91 -11.79 -3.19
C ALA A 192 19.95 -12.50 -2.29
N GLY A 193 20.09 -12.05 -1.03
CA GLY A 193 20.94 -12.71 -0.04
C GLY A 193 20.44 -14.10 0.37
N GLN A 194 19.13 -14.30 0.55
CA GLN A 194 18.60 -15.64 0.87
C GLN A 194 18.82 -16.62 -0.28
N PHE A 195 18.66 -16.13 -1.52
CA PHE A 195 18.96 -16.91 -2.71
C PHE A 195 20.45 -17.26 -2.80
N ALA A 196 21.34 -16.28 -2.62
CA ALA A 196 22.79 -16.51 -2.65
C ALA A 196 23.25 -17.47 -1.55
N LEU A 197 22.65 -17.41 -0.36
CA LEU A 197 22.93 -18.36 0.72
C LEU A 197 22.47 -19.78 0.36
N ALA A 198 21.28 -19.94 -0.22
CA ALA A 198 20.79 -21.24 -0.66
C ALA A 198 21.70 -21.86 -1.74
N VAL A 199 22.16 -21.05 -2.70
CA VAL A 199 23.14 -21.47 -3.71
C VAL A 199 24.45 -21.90 -3.04
N LEU A 200 24.96 -21.13 -2.07
CA LEU A 200 26.19 -21.47 -1.35
C LEU A 200 26.07 -22.80 -0.59
N VAL A 201 24.97 -23.02 0.13
CA VAL A 201 24.71 -24.26 0.87
C VAL A 201 24.67 -25.45 -0.09
N ASN A 202 23.92 -25.35 -1.20
CA ASN A 202 23.85 -26.40 -2.20
C ASN A 202 25.22 -26.71 -2.81
N LEU A 203 26.02 -25.68 -3.07
CA LEU A 203 27.36 -25.83 -3.63
C LEU A 203 28.30 -26.54 -2.64
N ILE A 204 28.28 -26.13 -1.37
CA ILE A 204 29.09 -26.75 -0.31
C ILE A 204 28.67 -28.22 -0.12
N CYS A 205 27.36 -28.49 -0.05
CA CYS A 205 26.84 -29.85 0.06
C CYS A 205 27.23 -30.71 -1.16
N GLY A 206 27.13 -30.17 -2.37
CA GLY A 206 27.55 -30.86 -3.59
C GLY A 206 29.03 -31.27 -3.55
N VAL A 207 29.92 -30.34 -3.18
CA VAL A 207 31.35 -30.63 -3.05
C VAL A 207 31.62 -31.62 -1.91
N LEU A 208 30.97 -31.46 -0.75
CA LEU A 208 31.15 -32.34 0.40
C LEU A 208 30.67 -33.77 0.15
N LEU A 209 29.63 -33.97 -0.67
CA LEU A 209 29.15 -35.30 -1.04
C LEU A 209 30.01 -35.92 -2.15
N PHE A 210 30.53 -35.11 -3.08
CA PHE A 210 31.40 -35.58 -4.16
C PHE A 210 32.78 -36.03 -3.64
N MET A 211 33.39 -35.23 -2.76
CA MET A 211 34.79 -35.42 -2.34
C MET A 211 35.10 -36.79 -1.72
N PRO A 212 34.29 -37.37 -0.81
CA PRO A 212 34.55 -38.69 -0.25
C PRO A 212 34.49 -39.81 -1.30
N SER A 213 33.52 -39.76 -2.21
CA SER A 213 33.36 -40.75 -3.29
C SER A 213 34.55 -40.70 -4.25
N PHE A 214 34.96 -39.50 -4.64
CA PHE A 214 36.11 -39.29 -5.52
C PHE A 214 37.43 -39.73 -4.86
N ARG A 215 37.61 -39.39 -3.58
CA ARG A 215 38.77 -39.79 -2.79
C ARG A 215 38.90 -41.31 -2.66
N SER A 216 37.79 -42.00 -2.42
CA SER A 216 37.77 -43.47 -2.30
C SER A 216 38.19 -44.16 -3.60
N SER A 217 37.77 -43.62 -4.75
CA SER A 217 38.14 -44.14 -6.07
C SER A 217 39.64 -44.02 -6.35
N LEU A 218 40.28 -42.95 -5.86
CA LEU A 218 41.70 -42.67 -6.09
C LEU A 218 42.65 -43.31 -5.05
N GLY A 219 42.12 -43.91 -3.97
CA GLY A 219 42.92 -44.44 -2.87
C GLY A 219 43.81 -43.37 -2.20
N ALA A 220 43.40 -42.11 -2.26
CA ALA A 220 44.22 -40.96 -1.91
C ALA A 220 43.82 -40.35 -0.56
N ASN A 221 44.78 -39.78 0.17
CA ASN A 221 44.50 -38.99 1.36
C ASN A 221 44.01 -37.58 0.98
N PHE A 222 43.20 -36.97 1.86
CA PHE A 222 42.55 -35.67 1.61
C PHE A 222 43.54 -34.54 1.30
N PHE A 223 44.73 -34.57 1.90
CA PHE A 223 45.80 -33.58 1.68
C PHE A 223 46.82 -34.00 0.63
N SER A 224 46.59 -35.10 -0.10
CA SER A 224 47.54 -35.53 -1.12
C SER A 224 47.50 -34.60 -2.34
N LYS A 225 48.67 -34.22 -2.83
CA LYS A 225 48.82 -33.40 -4.05
C LYS A 225 48.14 -34.06 -5.26
N LYS A 226 48.19 -35.40 -5.31
CA LYS A 226 47.55 -36.24 -6.33
C LYS A 226 46.02 -36.08 -6.37
N LEU A 227 45.37 -35.91 -5.20
CA LEU A 227 43.92 -35.68 -5.16
C LEU A 227 43.57 -34.36 -5.83
N TRP A 228 44.26 -33.29 -5.45
CA TRP A 228 43.99 -31.96 -5.99
C TRP A 228 44.29 -31.89 -7.49
N GLU A 229 45.44 -32.39 -7.97
CA GLU A 229 45.77 -32.38 -9.41
C GLU A 229 44.80 -33.20 -10.28
N SER A 230 44.11 -34.18 -9.68
CA SER A 230 43.16 -35.05 -10.40
C SER A 230 41.71 -34.54 -10.41
N LEU A 231 41.40 -33.44 -9.70
CA LEU A 231 40.02 -32.96 -9.57
C LEU A 231 39.45 -32.46 -10.90
N PRO A 232 38.18 -32.75 -11.20
CA PRO A 232 37.49 -32.18 -12.35
C PRO A 232 37.41 -30.65 -12.25
N LEU A 233 37.45 -29.99 -13.40
CA LEU A 233 37.41 -28.53 -13.51
C LEU A 233 36.14 -27.93 -12.88
N GLU A 234 35.04 -28.67 -12.91
CA GLU A 234 33.73 -28.33 -12.31
C GLU A 234 33.82 -28.09 -10.80
N VAL A 235 34.70 -28.83 -10.10
CA VAL A 235 34.92 -28.67 -8.66
C VAL A 235 35.63 -27.36 -8.36
N TYR A 236 36.61 -26.98 -9.19
CA TYR A 236 37.33 -25.71 -9.06
C TYR A 236 36.43 -24.50 -9.34
N ILE A 237 35.57 -24.59 -10.36
CA ILE A 237 34.54 -23.58 -10.63
C ILE A 237 33.62 -23.45 -9.43
N SER A 238 33.14 -24.57 -8.90
CA SER A 238 32.23 -24.59 -7.75
C SER A 238 32.88 -23.92 -6.53
N ILE A 239 34.12 -24.28 -6.18
CA ILE A 239 34.85 -23.65 -5.06
C ILE A 239 35.03 -22.15 -5.29
N SER A 240 35.35 -21.73 -6.52
CA SER A 240 35.54 -20.32 -6.87
C SER A 240 34.25 -19.50 -6.74
N ILE A 241 33.11 -20.04 -7.20
CA ILE A 241 31.78 -19.45 -7.01
C ILE A 241 31.45 -19.36 -5.51
N GLY A 242 31.72 -20.42 -4.75
CA GLY A 242 31.54 -20.43 -3.30
C GLY A 242 32.34 -19.33 -2.59
N ILE A 243 33.62 -19.16 -2.94
CA ILE A 243 34.48 -18.09 -2.41
C ILE A 243 33.92 -16.71 -2.77
N LEU A 244 33.49 -16.49 -4.02
CA LEU A 244 32.90 -15.21 -4.44
C LEU A 244 31.64 -14.87 -3.64
N ILE A 245 30.79 -15.84 -3.37
CA ILE A 245 29.58 -15.64 -2.55
C ILE A 245 29.96 -15.32 -1.09
N VAL A 246 30.93 -16.02 -0.51
CA VAL A 246 31.42 -15.73 0.85
C VAL A 246 32.00 -14.31 0.93
N VAL A 247 32.82 -13.91 -0.05
CA VAL A 247 33.34 -12.54 -0.14
C VAL A 247 32.18 -11.55 -0.22
N TYR A 248 31.18 -11.78 -1.08
CA TYR A 248 30.01 -10.91 -1.18
C TYR A 248 29.29 -10.69 0.16
N PHE A 249 29.15 -11.71 1.00
CA PHE A 249 28.53 -11.59 2.32
C PHE A 249 29.42 -10.97 3.40
N VAL A 250 30.72 -11.26 3.38
CA VAL A 250 31.65 -10.86 4.46
C VAL A 250 32.25 -9.47 4.21
N TRP A 251 32.41 -9.07 2.95
CA TRP A 251 33.02 -7.79 2.54
C TRP A 251 32.34 -6.55 3.14
N PRO A 252 31.00 -6.43 3.19
CA PRO A 252 30.34 -5.28 3.80
C PRO A 252 30.64 -5.16 5.30
N ASN A 253 30.69 -6.30 6.00
CA ASN A 253 30.99 -6.35 7.44
C ASN A 253 32.45 -5.99 7.73
N ILE A 254 33.40 -6.42 6.87
CA ILE A 254 34.81 -6.02 6.98
C ILE A 254 34.96 -4.51 6.79
N ILE A 255 34.28 -3.92 5.79
CA ILE A 255 34.34 -2.47 5.55
C ILE A 255 33.75 -1.69 6.74
N SER A 256 32.60 -2.12 7.28
CA SER A 256 31.97 -1.49 8.43
C SER A 256 32.89 -1.53 9.65
N TRP A 257 33.53 -2.68 9.90
CA TRP A 257 34.48 -2.87 10.99
C TRP A 257 35.73 -2.00 10.82
N LEU A 258 36.30 -1.94 9.62
CA LEU A 258 37.42 -1.07 9.29
C LEU A 258 37.07 0.42 9.49
N HIS A 259 35.84 0.83 9.15
CA HIS A 259 35.36 2.19 9.41
C HIS A 259 35.27 2.51 10.91
N VAL A 260 34.75 1.58 11.71
CA VAL A 260 34.68 1.71 13.18
C VAL A 260 36.08 1.79 13.79
N VAL A 261 37.00 0.91 13.37
CA VAL A 261 38.39 0.93 13.83
C VAL A 261 39.09 2.24 13.45
N LYS A 262 38.84 2.77 12.25
CA LYS A 262 39.40 4.06 11.79
C LYS A 262 38.87 5.24 12.60
N ILE A 263 37.60 5.22 13.02
CA ILE A 263 37.01 6.24 13.91
C ILE A 263 37.64 6.18 15.31
N ILE A 264 37.83 4.97 15.87
CA ILE A 264 38.47 4.76 17.17
C ILE A 264 39.93 5.24 17.16
N PHE A 265 40.68 4.94 16.10
CA PHE A 265 42.07 5.41 15.95
C PHE A 265 42.17 6.93 15.78
N LYS A 266 41.20 7.57 15.13
CA LYS A 266 41.16 9.03 14.96
C LYS A 266 40.78 9.76 16.25
N SER A 267 39.97 9.13 17.12
CA SER A 267 39.64 9.64 18.46
C SER A 267 40.84 9.60 19.42
N LYS A 268 41.65 8.52 19.38
CA LYS A 268 42.86 8.41 20.21
C LYS A 268 44.00 9.37 19.84
N ARG A 269 44.04 9.90 18.61
CA ARG A 269 45.03 10.91 18.17
C ARG A 269 44.64 12.36 18.49
N LYS A 270 43.46 12.60 19.06
CA LYS A 270 42.93 13.94 19.41
C LYS A 270 42.90 14.23 20.93
N LYS A 271 43.41 13.30 21.75
CA LYS A 271 43.79 13.53 23.15
C LYS A 271 45.30 13.60 23.24
#